data_AF-A0A947Y5Z8-F1
#
_entry.id   AF-A0A947Y5Z8-F1
#
_cell.length_a   1.000
_cell.length_b   1.000
_cell.length_c   1.000
_cell.angle_alpha   90.00
_cell.angle_beta   90.00
_cell.angle_gamma   90.00
#
_symmetry.space_group_name_H-M   'P 1'
#
loop_
_entity.id
_entity.type
_entity.pdbx_description
1 polymer ?
#
loop_
_entity_poly.entity_id
_entity_poly.type
_entity_poly.pdbx_seq_one_letter_code
_entity_poly.pdbx_strand_id
1 'polypeptide(L)'
;MKVLLLLALIGLNGLFAMSEIALVTARKARLKKIAADGDASAGVALELGEDPTRFLSTIQIGITSIGVLSGIVGESALAVPFSLWLQTIGMPGQTADISATAAVVVAITYVSIVAGELVPKRLGQINPETIALLVARPMRALSVFSRPFVLLLSFSTHSLLKIMGVNQSISSSVTEEEIHAMLNEGSEAGVIELQEHAIVRNVFRLDDRQLGSLMIPRSAVVYLDIRQTQEENLKLLIDSEYSCFPVCDGGMDKLLGVVEAKHALATVAQGHPLDFSVGLHPGAFVPETLTGMELLEQFRASNMQMAFVIDEYGEIEGVVTLQDLLEAVIGEFTPRNAEDAWAVQREDGSWLLDGTIPIPELKDRLALKAVPEEDKGRYHTLSGLVMLLLGRVPRTGDYAEWEGWRLEVVDMDDKRIDKVLATLLSDIPQKNRNISDSPVS
;
A
#
# COMPACT_ATOMS: atom_id res chain seq x y z
N MET A 1 41.70 -28.80 33.21
CA MET A 1 42.00 -28.18 31.90
C MET A 1 40.95 -28.53 30.84
N LYS A 2 40.69 -29.80 30.54
CA LYS A 2 39.75 -30.20 29.48
C LYS A 2 38.29 -29.74 29.69
N VAL A 3 37.78 -29.78 30.93
CA VAL A 3 36.44 -29.27 31.26
C VAL A 3 36.33 -27.74 31.05
N LEU A 4 37.40 -27.00 31.34
CA LEU A 4 37.44 -25.55 31.12
C LEU A 4 37.46 -25.23 29.62
N LEU A 5 38.14 -26.03 28.81
CA LEU A 5 38.09 -25.95 27.35
C LEU A 5 36.66 -26.21 26.83
N LEU A 6 35.97 -27.24 27.36
CA LEU A 6 34.59 -27.54 27.00
C LEU A 6 33.64 -26.38 27.32
N LEU A 7 33.75 -25.80 28.52
CA LEU A 7 32.95 -24.62 28.92
C LEU A 7 33.25 -23.41 28.04
N ALA A 8 34.51 -23.19 27.67
CA ALA A 8 34.90 -22.12 26.76
C ALA A 8 34.31 -22.32 25.35
N LEU A 9 34.30 -23.56 24.84
CA LEU A 9 33.68 -23.90 23.56
C LEU A 9 32.17 -23.65 23.59
N ILE A 10 31.47 -24.08 24.64
CA ILE A 10 30.02 -23.83 24.81
C ILE A 10 29.73 -22.32 24.86
N GLY A 11 30.54 -21.55 25.61
CA GLY A 11 30.41 -20.10 25.67
C GLY A 11 30.65 -19.41 24.32
N LEU A 12 31.66 -19.87 23.57
CA LEU A 12 31.94 -19.36 22.23
C LEU A 12 30.80 -19.68 21.25
N ASN A 13 30.24 -20.89 21.32
CA ASN A 13 29.04 -21.25 20.55
C ASN A 13 27.87 -20.30 20.87
N GLY A 14 27.69 -20.00 22.15
CA GLY A 14 26.68 -19.05 22.60
C GLY A 14 26.87 -17.65 22.03
N LEU A 15 28.11 -17.16 21.96
CA LEU A 15 28.40 -15.88 21.33
C LEU A 15 28.03 -15.87 19.84
N PHE A 16 28.32 -16.95 19.12
CA PHE A 16 27.94 -17.09 17.71
C PHE A 16 26.42 -17.10 17.52
N ALA A 17 25.72 -17.93 18.29
CA ALA A 17 24.26 -18.04 18.26
C ALA A 17 23.56 -16.72 18.64
N MET A 18 24.13 -15.99 19.61
CA MET A 18 23.65 -14.66 20.00
C MET A 18 23.88 -13.62 18.90
N SER A 19 25.05 -13.64 18.26
CA SER A 19 25.41 -12.72 17.17
C SER A 19 24.52 -12.91 15.94
N GLU A 20 24.23 -14.17 15.60
CA GLU A 20 23.32 -14.55 14.51
C GLU A 20 21.96 -13.87 14.68
N ILE A 21 21.28 -14.13 15.81
CA ILE A 21 19.91 -13.66 15.99
C ILE A 21 19.87 -12.14 16.19
N ALA A 22 20.86 -11.56 16.85
CA ALA A 22 20.92 -10.12 17.06
C ALA A 22 21.02 -9.37 15.72
N LEU A 23 21.86 -9.83 14.79
CA LEU A 23 22.01 -9.18 13.50
C LEU A 23 20.77 -9.39 12.60
N VAL A 24 20.16 -10.57 12.64
CA VAL A 24 18.95 -10.88 11.87
C VAL A 24 17.74 -10.09 12.35
N THR A 25 17.62 -9.85 13.66
CA THR A 25 16.46 -9.19 14.26
C THR A 25 16.65 -7.69 14.49
N ALA A 26 17.86 -7.15 14.32
CA ALA A 26 18.12 -5.73 14.49
C ALA A 26 17.40 -4.88 13.44
N ARG A 27 16.78 -3.78 13.88
CA ARG A 27 16.05 -2.88 12.99
C ARG A 27 17.02 -2.07 12.15
N LYS A 28 17.00 -2.25 10.82
CA LYS A 28 17.86 -1.53 9.86
C LYS A 28 17.76 0.00 10.02
N ALA A 29 16.55 0.55 10.17
CA ALA A 29 16.34 1.99 10.35
C ALA A 29 17.08 2.55 11.58
N ARG A 30 17.07 1.81 12.69
CA ARG A 30 17.73 2.22 13.93
C ARG A 30 19.26 2.15 13.80
N LEU A 31 19.79 1.11 13.16
CA LEU A 31 21.24 1.01 12.88
C LEU A 31 21.72 2.12 11.93
N LYS A 32 20.93 2.47 10.90
CA LYS A 32 21.23 3.60 10.00
C LYS A 32 21.31 4.92 10.76
N LYS A 33 20.37 5.17 11.68
CA LYS A 33 20.41 6.35 12.55
C LYS A 33 21.68 6.38 13.41
N ILE A 34 22.01 5.28 14.08
CA ILE A 34 23.21 5.19 14.94
C ILE A 34 24.51 5.36 14.13
N ALA A 35 24.54 4.87 12.88
CA ALA A 35 25.65 5.08 11.96
C ALA A 35 25.78 6.56 11.55
N ALA A 36 24.66 7.23 11.28
CA ALA A 36 24.63 8.66 10.96
C ALA A 36 25.09 9.53 12.15
N ASP A 37 24.82 9.08 13.38
CA ASP A 37 25.31 9.69 14.63
C ASP A 37 26.82 9.45 14.88
N GLY A 38 27.51 8.74 13.98
CA GLY A 38 28.97 8.59 13.96
C GLY A 38 29.52 7.25 14.44
N ASP A 39 28.67 6.26 14.77
CA ASP A 39 29.15 4.94 15.20
C ASP A 39 29.56 4.06 14.01
N ALA A 40 30.87 3.84 13.85
CA ALA A 40 31.40 3.00 12.79
C ALA A 40 31.03 1.50 12.90
N SER A 41 30.68 1.00 14.09
CA SER A 41 30.19 -0.38 14.26
C SER A 41 28.78 -0.56 13.69
N ALA A 42 27.95 0.49 13.72
CA ALA A 42 26.62 0.46 13.10
C ALA A 42 26.70 0.32 11.58
N GLY A 43 27.64 1.02 10.94
CA GLY A 43 27.92 0.85 9.51
C GLY A 43 28.34 -0.59 9.16
N VAL A 44 29.19 -1.21 9.98
CA VAL A 44 29.60 -2.60 9.79
C VAL A 44 28.45 -3.59 10.03
N ALA A 45 27.60 -3.34 11.03
CA ALA A 45 26.42 -4.16 11.27
C ALA A 45 25.45 -4.12 10.08
N LEU A 46 25.27 -2.94 9.47
CA LEU A 46 24.49 -2.79 8.24
C LEU A 46 25.09 -3.57 7.07
N GLU A 47 26.41 -3.43 6.82
CA GLU A 47 27.12 -4.18 5.77
C GLU A 47 26.97 -5.70 5.94
N LEU A 48 27.08 -6.21 7.17
CA LEU A 48 26.88 -7.64 7.46
C LEU A 48 25.42 -8.08 7.29
N GLY A 49 24.45 -7.18 7.49
CA GLY A 49 23.02 -7.45 7.28
C GLY A 49 22.57 -7.34 5.83
N GLU A 50 23.34 -6.67 4.96
CA GLU A 50 23.07 -6.55 3.52
C GLU A 50 23.51 -7.79 2.73
N ASP A 51 24.53 -8.52 3.20
CA ASP A 51 24.94 -9.82 2.66
C ASP A 51 24.69 -10.95 3.69
N PRO A 52 23.42 -11.31 3.95
CA PRO A 52 23.07 -12.31 4.96
C PRO A 52 23.64 -13.68 4.60
N THR A 53 23.76 -14.02 3.32
CA THR A 53 24.29 -15.31 2.87
C THR A 53 25.71 -15.54 3.36
N ARG A 54 26.58 -14.54 3.19
CA ARG A 54 27.97 -14.64 3.62
C ARG A 54 28.11 -14.68 5.13
N PHE A 55 27.37 -13.80 5.83
CA PHE A 55 27.40 -13.72 7.28
C PHE A 55 26.87 -15.01 7.94
N LEU A 56 25.68 -15.47 7.54
CA LEU A 56 25.06 -16.68 8.08
C LEU A 56 25.94 -17.91 7.82
N SER A 57 26.55 -18.00 6.63
CA SER A 57 27.48 -19.09 6.32
C SER A 57 28.71 -19.09 7.23
N THR A 58 29.31 -17.92 7.49
CA THR A 58 30.45 -17.80 8.42
C THR A 58 30.10 -18.30 9.82
N ILE A 59 28.96 -17.85 10.36
CA ILE A 59 28.53 -18.23 11.70
C ILE A 59 28.21 -19.72 11.77
N GLN A 60 27.49 -20.26 10.77
CA GLN A 60 27.11 -21.66 10.73
C GLN A 60 28.32 -22.59 10.72
N ILE A 61 29.38 -22.23 9.97
CA ILE A 61 30.66 -22.96 9.99
C ILE A 61 31.24 -22.95 11.41
N GLY A 62 31.22 -21.79 12.08
CA GLY A 62 31.69 -21.63 13.45
C GLY A 62 30.93 -22.52 14.44
N ILE A 63 29.60 -22.41 14.46
CA ILE A 63 28.71 -23.19 15.33
C ILE A 63 28.91 -24.70 15.12
N THR A 64 28.93 -25.13 13.85
CA THR A 64 29.12 -26.55 13.52
C THR A 64 30.49 -27.05 13.97
N SER A 65 31.55 -26.29 13.72
CA SER A 65 32.92 -26.65 14.09
C SER A 65 33.06 -26.75 15.61
N ILE A 66 32.51 -25.79 16.35
CA ILE A 66 32.53 -25.77 17.81
C ILE A 66 31.72 -26.92 18.38
N GLY A 67 30.57 -27.25 17.79
CA GLY A 67 29.76 -28.42 18.17
C GLY A 67 30.53 -29.73 18.06
N VAL A 68 31.21 -29.95 16.93
CA VAL A 68 32.05 -31.15 16.72
C VAL A 68 33.21 -31.19 17.71
N LEU A 69 33.93 -30.08 17.90
CA LEU A 69 35.03 -30.00 18.86
C LEU A 69 34.55 -30.23 20.30
N SER A 70 33.40 -29.70 20.68
CA SER A 70 32.80 -29.90 22.01
C SER A 70 32.46 -31.36 22.26
N GLY A 71 32.00 -32.08 21.23
CA GLY A 71 31.79 -33.54 21.31
C GLY A 71 33.10 -34.30 21.57
N ILE A 72 34.13 -34.04 20.77
CA ILE A 72 35.45 -34.70 20.88
C ILE A 72 36.11 -34.41 22.23
N VAL A 73 36.10 -33.14 22.66
CA VAL A 73 36.65 -32.73 23.96
C VAL A 73 35.82 -33.33 25.08
N GLY A 74 34.49 -33.32 24.94
CA GLY A 74 33.53 -33.88 25.89
C GLY A 74 33.76 -35.35 26.19
N GLU A 75 34.02 -36.16 25.17
CA GLU A 75 34.34 -37.57 25.31
C GLU A 75 35.58 -37.76 26.22
N SER A 76 36.69 -37.13 25.87
CA SER A 76 37.95 -37.31 26.61
C SER A 76 37.97 -36.59 27.98
N ALA A 77 37.06 -35.64 28.21
CA ALA A 77 36.98 -34.85 29.43
C ALA A 77 36.01 -35.44 30.46
N LEU A 78 34.91 -36.04 30.00
CA LEU A 78 33.80 -36.46 30.85
C LEU A 78 33.44 -37.94 30.65
N ALA A 79 33.43 -38.47 29.42
CA ALA A 79 33.02 -39.86 29.17
C ALA A 79 34.03 -40.87 29.74
N VAL A 80 35.34 -40.67 29.52
CA VAL A 80 36.38 -41.58 30.03
C VAL A 80 36.41 -41.63 31.57
N PRO A 81 36.44 -40.50 32.31
CA PRO A 81 36.37 -40.54 33.78
C PRO A 81 35.07 -41.15 34.31
N PHE A 82 33.96 -40.89 33.62
CA PHE A 82 32.66 -41.45 34.01
C PHE A 82 32.60 -42.97 33.79
N SER A 83 33.19 -43.48 32.71
CA SER A 83 33.34 -44.93 32.49
C SER A 83 34.18 -45.59 33.59
N LEU A 84 35.34 -45.00 33.93
CA LEU A 84 36.19 -45.54 35.01
C LEU A 84 35.43 -45.58 36.34
N TRP A 85 34.63 -44.56 36.64
CA TRP A 85 33.76 -44.54 37.81
C TRP A 85 32.68 -45.65 37.75
N LEU A 86 32.02 -45.86 36.62
CA LEU A 86 31.06 -46.97 36.43
C LEU A 86 31.70 -48.35 36.60
N GLN A 87 32.98 -48.50 36.24
CA GLN A 87 33.72 -49.75 36.47
C GLN A 87 33.98 -49.98 37.97
N THR A 88 34.21 -48.92 38.77
CA THR A 88 34.41 -49.07 40.22
C THR A 88 33.17 -49.58 40.96
N ILE A 89 31.97 -49.41 40.39
CA ILE A 89 30.70 -49.90 40.95
C ILE A 89 30.30 -51.29 40.41
N GLY A 90 31.19 -51.96 39.68
CA GLY A 90 31.03 -53.35 39.25
C GLY A 90 30.48 -53.56 37.83
N MET A 91 30.42 -52.52 37.00
CA MET A 91 29.97 -52.64 35.61
C MET A 91 31.08 -53.23 34.71
N PRO A 92 30.77 -54.18 33.79
CA PRO A 92 31.74 -54.69 32.81
C PRO A 92 32.30 -53.57 31.93
N GLY A 93 33.61 -53.58 31.66
CA GLY A 93 34.32 -52.47 30.99
C GLY A 93 33.67 -52.01 29.68
N GLN A 94 33.32 -52.94 28.79
CA GLN A 94 32.69 -52.59 27.50
C GLN A 94 31.31 -51.94 27.67
N THR A 95 30.50 -52.41 28.63
CA THR A 95 29.19 -51.84 28.94
C THR A 95 29.33 -50.48 29.62
N ALA A 96 30.33 -50.32 30.49
CA ALA A 96 30.65 -49.05 31.14
C ALA A 96 31.07 -47.98 30.14
N ASP A 97 31.94 -48.31 29.18
CA ASP A 97 32.39 -47.38 28.15
C ASP A 97 31.24 -46.88 27.27
N ILE A 98 30.42 -47.79 26.74
CA ILE A 98 29.28 -47.43 25.89
C ILE A 98 28.26 -46.59 26.67
N SER A 99 27.91 -47.02 27.90
CA SER A 99 26.92 -46.33 28.73
C SER A 99 27.41 -44.94 29.15
N ALA A 100 28.68 -44.82 29.50
CA ALA A 100 29.29 -43.55 29.88
C ALA A 100 29.31 -42.56 28.70
N THR A 101 29.75 -43.02 27.52
CA THR A 101 29.77 -42.19 26.31
C THR A 101 28.36 -41.75 25.93
N ALA A 102 27.38 -42.66 25.92
CA ALA A 102 26.01 -42.31 25.59
C ALA A 102 25.43 -41.27 26.59
N ALA A 103 25.58 -41.49 27.89
CA ALA A 103 25.07 -40.58 28.92
C ALA A 103 25.74 -39.20 28.86
N VAL A 104 27.06 -39.17 28.68
CA VAL A 104 27.82 -37.92 28.57
C VAL A 104 27.49 -37.17 27.29
N VAL A 105 27.35 -37.84 26.15
CA VAL A 105 26.92 -37.20 24.90
C VAL A 105 25.56 -36.55 25.09
N VAL A 106 24.56 -37.26 25.63
CA VAL A 106 23.23 -36.69 25.89
C VAL A 106 23.31 -35.48 26.82
N ALA A 107 24.07 -35.58 27.91
CA ALA A 107 24.22 -34.49 28.87
C ALA A 107 24.91 -33.26 28.27
N ILE A 108 26.00 -33.44 27.52
CA ILE A 108 26.72 -32.36 26.85
C ILE A 108 25.84 -31.74 25.77
N THR A 109 25.12 -32.54 24.97
CA THR A 109 24.20 -32.04 23.96
C THR A 109 23.12 -31.16 24.59
N TYR A 110 22.51 -31.61 25.70
CA TYR A 110 21.51 -30.80 26.41
C TYR A 110 22.10 -29.47 26.91
N VAL A 111 23.24 -29.50 27.60
CA VAL A 111 23.89 -28.28 28.12
C VAL A 111 24.33 -27.35 26.98
N SER A 112 24.85 -27.90 25.89
CA SER A 112 25.28 -27.13 24.71
C SER A 112 24.11 -26.45 24.01
N ILE A 113 22.98 -27.14 23.84
CA ILE A 113 21.77 -26.55 23.26
C ILE A 113 21.21 -25.46 24.18
N VAL A 114 21.09 -25.72 25.48
CA VAL A 114 20.49 -24.77 26.42
C VAL A 114 21.39 -23.54 26.62
N ALA A 115 22.62 -23.76 27.08
CA ALA A 115 23.54 -22.70 27.46
C ALA A 115 24.33 -22.12 26.28
N GLY A 116 24.62 -22.94 25.27
CA GLY A 116 25.40 -22.56 24.09
C GLY A 116 24.56 -22.12 22.91
N GLU A 117 23.23 -22.21 22.95
CA GLU A 117 22.39 -21.78 21.82
C GLU A 117 21.09 -21.07 22.25
N LEU A 118 20.21 -21.74 22.99
CA LEU A 118 18.88 -21.22 23.31
C LEU A 118 18.91 -19.97 24.20
N VAL A 119 19.63 -20.01 25.33
CA VAL A 119 19.74 -18.86 26.23
C VAL A 119 20.42 -17.68 25.53
N PRO A 120 21.57 -17.84 24.85
CA PRO A 120 22.18 -16.77 24.08
C PRO A 120 21.29 -16.21 22.98
N LYS A 121 20.52 -17.05 22.26
CA LYS A 121 19.57 -16.57 21.25
C LYS A 121 18.46 -15.71 21.89
N ARG A 122 17.94 -16.10 23.05
CA ARG A 122 16.97 -15.29 23.79
C ARG A 122 17.55 -13.93 24.20
N LEU A 123 18.80 -13.90 24.66
CA LEU A 123 19.47 -12.63 24.99
C LEU A 123 19.66 -11.74 23.76
N GLY A 124 20.04 -12.34 22.62
CA GLY A 124 20.16 -11.65 21.33
C GLY A 124 18.85 -11.00 20.86
N GLN A 125 17.70 -11.63 21.12
CA GLN A 125 16.38 -11.11 20.76
C GLN A 125 15.91 -9.94 21.62
N ILE A 126 16.33 -9.88 22.89
CA ILE A 126 15.88 -8.82 23.82
C ILE A 126 16.53 -7.48 23.46
N ASN A 127 17.82 -7.48 23.14
CA ASN A 127 18.59 -6.27 22.82
C ASN A 127 19.38 -6.42 21.51
N PRO A 128 18.70 -6.56 20.37
CA PRO A 128 19.35 -6.95 19.11
C PRO A 128 20.32 -5.89 18.60
N GLU A 129 19.98 -4.59 18.69
CA GLU A 129 20.86 -3.54 18.16
C GLU A 129 22.15 -3.40 18.96
N THR A 130 22.08 -3.37 20.28
CA THR A 130 23.28 -3.25 21.14
C THR A 130 24.23 -4.42 20.92
N ILE A 131 23.68 -5.64 20.84
CA ILE A 131 24.49 -6.84 20.63
C ILE A 131 25.06 -6.84 19.21
N ALA A 132 24.28 -6.50 18.19
CA ALA A 132 24.74 -6.38 16.81
C ALA A 132 25.91 -5.41 16.69
N LEU A 133 25.85 -4.24 17.35
CA LEU A 133 26.94 -3.26 17.37
C LEU A 133 28.21 -3.81 18.02
N LEU A 134 28.07 -4.54 19.13
CA LEU A 134 29.19 -5.13 19.86
C LEU A 134 29.90 -6.22 19.04
N VAL A 135 29.14 -7.05 18.32
CA VAL A 135 29.67 -8.20 17.58
C VAL A 135 30.04 -7.89 16.13
N ALA A 136 29.60 -6.75 15.58
CA ALA A 136 29.79 -6.38 14.18
C ALA A 136 31.24 -6.44 13.71
N ARG A 137 32.18 -5.81 14.44
CA ARG A 137 33.59 -5.78 14.03
C ARG A 137 34.29 -7.14 14.13
N PRO A 138 34.17 -7.89 15.25
CA PRO A 138 34.68 -9.26 15.32
C PRO A 138 34.12 -10.16 14.21
N MET A 139 32.82 -10.07 13.95
CA MET A 139 32.18 -10.86 12.90
C MET A 139 32.66 -10.49 11.51
N ARG A 140 32.88 -9.20 11.22
CA ARG A 140 33.47 -8.78 9.93
C ARG A 140 34.84 -9.41 9.71
N ALA A 141 35.72 -9.37 10.71
CA ALA A 141 37.04 -9.98 10.62
C ALA A 141 36.94 -11.49 10.35
N LEU A 142 36.04 -12.17 11.06
CA LEU A 142 35.81 -13.60 10.85
C LEU A 142 35.23 -13.91 9.47
N SER A 143 34.28 -13.12 8.97
CA SER A 143 33.68 -13.28 7.64
C SER A 143 34.67 -13.01 6.50
N VAL A 144 35.70 -12.19 6.73
CA VAL A 144 36.82 -12.03 5.82
C VAL A 144 37.71 -13.27 5.85
N PHE A 145 38.05 -13.77 7.04
CA PHE A 145 38.87 -14.97 7.20
C PHE A 145 38.22 -16.24 6.63
N SER A 146 36.91 -16.41 6.84
CA SER A 146 36.15 -17.58 6.36
C SER A 146 35.78 -17.49 4.88
N ARG A 147 36.07 -16.37 4.19
CA ARG A 147 35.68 -16.13 2.80
C ARG A 147 35.98 -17.29 1.83
N PRO A 148 37.17 -17.91 1.80
CA PRO A 148 37.43 -19.02 0.88
C PRO A 148 36.52 -20.23 1.12
N PHE A 149 36.21 -20.55 2.38
CA PHE A 149 35.30 -21.64 2.73
C PHE A 149 33.85 -21.32 2.36
N VAL A 150 33.42 -20.08 2.60
CA VAL A 150 32.07 -19.63 2.24
C VAL A 150 31.87 -19.64 0.72
N LEU A 151 32.87 -19.25 -0.07
CA LEU A 151 32.80 -19.32 -1.53
C LEU A 151 32.65 -20.77 -2.02
N LEU A 152 33.39 -21.71 -1.43
CA LEU A 152 33.27 -23.12 -1.75
C LEU A 152 31.86 -23.66 -1.43
N LEU A 153 31.31 -23.31 -0.27
CA LEU A 153 29.93 -23.68 0.12
C LEU A 153 28.88 -23.02 -0.77
N SER A 154 29.08 -21.76 -1.14
CA SER A 154 28.17 -21.06 -2.04
C SER A 154 28.16 -21.71 -3.42
N PHE A 155 29.34 -22.06 -3.94
CA PHE A 155 29.48 -22.77 -5.21
C PHE A 155 28.82 -24.16 -5.18
N SER A 156 29.01 -24.93 -4.11
CA SER A 156 28.37 -26.25 -3.98
C SER A 156 26.85 -26.13 -3.88
N THR A 157 26.35 -25.15 -3.12
CA THR A 157 24.91 -24.86 -2.98
C THR A 157 24.29 -24.47 -4.31
N HIS A 158 24.88 -23.52 -5.03
CA HIS A 158 24.39 -23.11 -6.35
C HIS A 158 24.44 -24.27 -7.36
N SER A 159 25.49 -25.09 -7.32
CA SER A 159 25.60 -26.26 -8.20
C SER A 159 24.48 -27.27 -7.93
N LEU A 160 24.19 -27.56 -6.66
CA LEU A 160 23.09 -28.45 -6.27
C LEU A 160 21.73 -27.87 -6.67
N LEU A 161 21.48 -26.58 -6.42
CA LEU A 161 20.22 -25.94 -6.79
C LEU A 161 20.00 -25.88 -8.30
N LYS A 162 21.07 -25.69 -9.07
CA LYS A 162 21.04 -25.77 -10.53
C LYS A 162 20.70 -27.19 -11.02
N ILE A 163 21.24 -28.22 -10.38
CA ILE A 163 20.88 -29.63 -10.66
C ILE A 163 19.40 -29.90 -10.33
N MET A 164 18.88 -29.26 -9.28
CA MET A 164 17.48 -29.36 -8.88
C MET A 164 16.50 -28.48 -9.69
N GLY A 165 17.00 -27.66 -10.63
CA GLY A 165 16.16 -26.81 -11.48
C GLY A 165 15.58 -25.56 -10.81
N VAL A 166 16.12 -25.12 -9.67
CA VAL A 166 15.64 -23.92 -8.95
C VAL A 166 16.31 -22.67 -9.52
N ASN A 167 15.53 -21.75 -10.08
CA ASN A 167 16.02 -20.50 -10.64
C ASN A 167 16.02 -19.40 -9.56
N GLN A 168 17.19 -18.88 -9.19
CA GLN A 168 17.35 -17.87 -8.11
C GLN A 168 17.28 -16.41 -8.60
N SER A 169 16.31 -16.06 -9.44
CA SER A 169 16.06 -14.65 -9.77
C SER A 169 15.06 -14.06 -8.79
N ILE A 170 15.48 -13.80 -7.54
CA ILE A 170 14.78 -12.84 -6.69
C ILE A 170 15.36 -11.47 -7.06
N SER A 171 14.90 -10.91 -8.19
CA SER A 171 14.94 -9.46 -8.33
C SER A 171 13.87 -8.92 -7.38
N SER A 172 14.30 -8.22 -6.33
CA SER A 172 13.46 -7.36 -5.52
C SER A 172 12.94 -6.22 -6.39
N SER A 173 11.98 -6.51 -7.26
CA SER A 173 11.14 -5.49 -7.88
C SER A 173 10.19 -5.03 -6.79
N VAL A 174 10.44 -3.82 -6.28
CA VAL A 174 9.52 -3.15 -5.35
C VAL A 174 8.16 -3.08 -6.06
N THR A 175 7.13 -3.68 -5.46
CA THR A 175 5.78 -3.63 -6.00
C THR A 175 5.06 -2.38 -5.49
N GLU A 176 3.98 -1.98 -6.15
CA GLU A 176 3.16 -0.84 -5.72
C GLU A 176 2.63 -1.04 -4.28
N GLU A 177 2.27 -2.27 -3.92
CA GLU A 177 1.84 -2.62 -2.57
C GLU A 177 2.96 -2.44 -1.54
N GLU A 178 4.21 -2.71 -1.91
CA GLU A 178 5.36 -2.47 -1.05
C GLU A 178 5.62 -0.96 -0.87
N ILE A 179 5.44 -0.15 -1.93
CA ILE A 179 5.50 1.32 -1.83
C ILE A 179 4.38 1.84 -0.91
N HIS A 180 3.15 1.34 -1.05
CA HIS A 180 2.04 1.69 -0.16
C HIS A 180 2.31 1.30 1.29
N ALA A 181 2.87 0.12 1.53
CA ALA A 181 3.24 -0.31 2.88
C ALA A 181 4.30 0.61 3.50
N MET A 182 5.31 1.02 2.72
CA MET A 182 6.35 1.96 3.17
C MET A 182 5.79 3.35 3.45
N LEU A 183 4.85 3.83 2.63
CA LEU A 183 4.16 5.11 2.80
C LEU A 183 3.32 5.12 4.09
N ASN A 184 2.58 4.04 4.36
CA ASN A 184 1.82 3.86 5.59
C ASN A 184 2.75 3.83 6.83
N GLU A 185 3.84 3.05 6.77
CA GLU A 185 4.84 2.99 7.85
C GLU A 185 5.47 4.37 8.12
N GLY A 186 5.79 5.12 7.05
CA GLY A 186 6.31 6.48 7.15
C GLY A 186 5.33 7.47 7.78
N SER A 187 4.03 7.32 7.51
CA SER A 187 2.99 8.15 8.12
C SER A 187 2.74 7.81 9.59
N GLU A 188 2.66 6.53 9.95
CA GLU A 188 2.55 6.07 11.34
C GLU A 188 3.78 6.48 12.19
N ALA A 189 4.96 6.48 11.58
CA ALA A 189 6.19 6.96 12.21
C ALA A 189 6.25 8.50 12.36
N GLY A 190 5.27 9.24 11.83
CA GLY A 190 5.20 10.70 11.86
C GLY A 190 6.24 11.39 10.97
N VAL A 191 6.82 10.66 10.01
CA VAL A 191 7.80 11.19 9.04
C VAL A 191 7.08 11.80 7.83
N ILE A 192 5.90 11.28 7.49
CA ILE A 192 5.06 11.73 6.39
C ILE A 192 3.73 12.23 6.96
N GLU A 193 3.33 13.44 6.63
CA GLU A 193 2.02 13.95 7.08
C GLU A 193 0.87 13.21 6.36
N LEU A 194 -0.27 13.06 7.03
CA LEU A 194 -1.43 12.34 6.48
C LEU A 194 -1.91 12.92 5.13
N GLN A 195 -1.77 14.23 4.95
CA GLN A 195 -2.13 14.91 3.70
C GLN A 195 -1.17 14.56 2.56
N GLU A 196 0.13 14.50 2.82
CA GLU A 196 1.13 14.09 1.84
C GLU A 196 0.93 12.64 1.39
N HIS A 197 0.58 11.77 2.35
CA HIS A 197 0.24 10.37 2.08
C HIS A 197 -0.97 10.25 1.13
N ALA A 198 -2.02 11.05 1.38
CA ALA A 198 -3.21 11.05 0.54
C ALA A 198 -2.91 11.48 -0.90
N ILE A 199 -2.11 12.54 -1.08
CA ILE A 199 -1.70 13.03 -2.39
C ILE A 199 -0.95 11.94 -3.16
N VAL A 200 0.08 11.34 -2.56
CA VAL A 200 0.88 10.30 -3.23
C VAL A 200 0.01 9.11 -3.65
N ARG A 201 -0.89 8.66 -2.77
CA ARG A 201 -1.83 7.58 -3.08
C ARG A 201 -2.77 7.95 -4.24
N ASN A 202 -3.26 9.18 -4.27
CA ASN A 202 -4.17 9.65 -5.31
C ASN A 202 -3.46 9.80 -6.67
N VAL A 203 -2.16 10.12 -6.68
CA VAL A 203 -1.35 10.12 -7.91
C VAL A 203 -1.30 8.74 -8.54
N PHE A 204 -1.06 7.68 -7.75
CA PHE A 204 -1.10 6.30 -8.26
C PHE A 204 -2.49 5.95 -8.81
N ARG A 205 -3.55 6.29 -8.06
CA ARG A 205 -4.94 6.08 -8.52
C ARG A 205 -5.27 6.83 -9.82
N LEU A 206 -4.70 8.00 -10.05
CA LEU A 206 -4.97 8.78 -11.27
C LEU A 206 -4.46 8.07 -12.53
N ASP A 207 -3.41 7.23 -12.40
CA ASP A 207 -2.83 6.48 -13.51
C ASP A 207 -3.78 5.38 -14.01
N ASP A 208 -4.51 4.72 -13.10
CA ASP A 208 -5.47 3.67 -13.45
C ASP A 208 -6.90 4.18 -13.70
N ARG A 209 -7.17 5.45 -13.36
CA ARG A 209 -8.53 6.00 -13.35
C ARG A 209 -8.91 6.52 -14.73
N GLN A 210 -9.92 5.90 -15.34
CA GLN A 210 -10.49 6.30 -16.63
C GLN A 210 -11.28 7.61 -16.54
N LEU A 211 -11.31 8.38 -17.64
CA LEU A 211 -11.99 9.67 -17.71
C LEU A 211 -13.48 9.61 -17.44
N GLY A 212 -14.16 8.50 -17.77
CA GLY A 212 -15.58 8.30 -17.44
C GLY A 212 -15.90 8.47 -15.94
N SER A 213 -14.90 8.28 -15.07
CA SER A 213 -15.04 8.47 -13.61
C SER A 213 -14.64 9.85 -13.09
N LEU A 214 -14.05 10.69 -13.93
CA LEU A 214 -13.55 12.03 -13.60
C LEU A 214 -14.37 13.12 -14.28
N MET A 215 -15.11 12.78 -15.34
CA MET A 215 -15.87 13.74 -16.12
C MET A 215 -17.12 14.23 -15.40
N ILE A 216 -17.44 15.49 -15.66
CA ILE A 216 -18.76 16.05 -15.46
C ILE A 216 -19.66 15.47 -16.57
N PRO A 217 -20.69 14.67 -16.23
CA PRO A 217 -21.54 14.04 -17.23
C PRO A 217 -22.26 15.07 -18.09
N ARG A 218 -22.50 14.77 -19.37
CA ARG A 218 -23.17 15.64 -20.35
C ARG A 218 -24.41 16.36 -19.81
N SER A 219 -25.24 15.67 -19.03
CA SER A 219 -26.48 16.21 -18.46
C SER A 219 -26.26 17.30 -17.40
N ALA A 220 -25.09 17.33 -16.77
CA ALA A 220 -24.70 18.32 -15.76
C ALA A 220 -23.85 19.46 -16.34
N VAL A 221 -23.46 19.38 -17.61
CA VAL A 221 -22.64 20.42 -18.25
C VAL A 221 -23.46 21.67 -18.49
N VAL A 222 -23.03 22.77 -17.90
CA VAL A 222 -23.57 24.11 -18.20
C VAL A 222 -22.87 24.66 -19.44
N TYR A 223 -23.65 24.97 -20.47
CA TYR A 223 -23.15 25.50 -21.75
C TYR A 223 -23.96 26.71 -22.21
N LEU A 224 -23.37 27.52 -23.07
CA LEU A 224 -24.02 28.66 -23.72
C LEU A 224 -24.57 28.23 -25.07
N ASP A 225 -25.80 28.64 -25.40
CA ASP A 225 -26.44 28.28 -26.68
C ASP A 225 -26.61 29.54 -27.53
N ILE A 226 -26.01 29.57 -28.71
CA ILE A 226 -26.12 30.71 -29.63
C ILE A 226 -27.54 30.93 -30.17
N ARG A 227 -28.46 29.97 -29.99
CA ARG A 227 -29.88 30.13 -30.31
C ARG A 227 -30.66 30.87 -29.22
N GLN A 228 -30.13 30.93 -28.01
CA GLN A 228 -30.69 31.73 -26.91
C GLN A 228 -30.32 33.20 -27.06
N THR A 229 -31.07 34.07 -26.38
CA THR A 229 -30.79 35.49 -26.42
C THR A 229 -29.44 35.80 -25.74
N GLN A 230 -28.79 36.89 -26.17
CA GLN A 230 -27.54 37.33 -25.54
C GLN A 230 -27.74 37.62 -24.04
N GLU A 231 -28.91 38.14 -23.66
CA GLU A 231 -29.27 38.44 -22.27
C GLU A 231 -29.35 37.17 -21.42
N GLU A 232 -29.94 36.08 -21.94
CA GLU A 232 -30.02 34.78 -21.25
C GLU A 232 -28.62 34.16 -21.05
N ASN A 233 -27.81 34.12 -22.11
CA ASN A 233 -26.45 33.59 -22.02
C ASN A 233 -25.56 34.43 -21.09
N LEU A 234 -25.69 35.76 -21.14
CA LEU A 234 -24.95 36.65 -20.25
C LEU A 234 -25.39 36.48 -18.80
N LYS A 235 -26.68 36.30 -18.56
CA LYS A 235 -27.20 36.01 -17.22
C LYS A 235 -26.65 34.68 -16.70
N LEU A 236 -26.67 33.62 -17.50
CA LEU A 236 -26.09 32.32 -17.14
C LEU A 236 -24.61 32.44 -16.78
N LEU A 237 -23.86 33.21 -17.56
CA LEU A 237 -22.43 33.45 -17.35
C LEU A 237 -22.16 34.23 -16.05
N ILE A 238 -23.02 35.19 -15.69
CA ILE A 238 -22.90 35.99 -14.45
C ILE A 238 -23.33 35.19 -13.21
N ASP A 239 -24.41 34.41 -13.34
CA ASP A 239 -25.00 33.65 -12.23
C ASP A 239 -24.21 32.36 -11.91
N SER A 240 -23.33 31.93 -12.82
CA SER A 240 -22.51 30.72 -12.68
C SER A 240 -21.11 31.01 -12.11
N GLU A 241 -20.55 30.05 -11.39
CA GLU A 241 -19.20 30.13 -10.82
C GLU A 241 -18.09 29.66 -11.79
N TYR A 242 -18.44 29.19 -12.99
CA TYR A 242 -17.46 28.60 -13.90
C TYR A 242 -16.64 29.64 -14.66
N SER A 243 -15.36 29.32 -14.88
CA SER A 243 -14.43 30.20 -15.61
C SER A 243 -14.48 30.00 -17.13
N CYS A 244 -14.95 28.84 -17.60
CA CYS A 244 -15.02 28.47 -19.00
C CYS A 244 -16.35 27.79 -19.30
N PHE A 245 -16.92 28.09 -20.47
CA PHE A 245 -18.19 27.53 -20.92
C PHE A 245 -18.06 26.95 -22.32
N PRO A 246 -18.56 25.73 -22.57
CA PRO A 246 -18.83 25.26 -23.92
C PRO A 246 -19.85 26.18 -24.60
N VAL A 247 -19.65 26.45 -25.89
CA VAL A 247 -20.60 27.20 -26.72
C VAL A 247 -21.14 26.28 -27.80
N CYS A 248 -22.46 26.21 -27.88
CA CYS A 248 -23.19 25.23 -28.67
C CYS A 248 -24.22 25.90 -29.58
N ASP A 249 -24.63 25.21 -30.65
CA ASP A 249 -25.72 25.62 -31.55
C ASP A 249 -26.93 24.69 -31.41
N GLY A 250 -27.84 25.03 -30.50
CA GLY A 250 -29.05 24.25 -30.23
C GLY A 250 -28.81 22.97 -29.46
N GLY A 251 -27.79 22.93 -28.60
CA GLY A 251 -27.46 21.81 -27.72
C GLY A 251 -26.05 21.25 -27.93
N MET A 252 -25.64 20.39 -26.99
CA MET A 252 -24.28 19.81 -26.93
C MET A 252 -23.89 18.96 -28.14
N ASP A 253 -24.84 18.52 -28.98
CA ASP A 253 -24.54 17.80 -30.23
C ASP A 253 -23.73 18.63 -31.23
N LYS A 254 -23.81 19.95 -31.12
CA LYS A 254 -23.15 20.87 -32.03
C LYS A 254 -22.32 21.89 -31.26
N LEU A 255 -21.20 21.42 -30.71
CA LEU A 255 -20.18 22.25 -30.08
C LEU A 255 -19.48 23.13 -31.11
N LEU A 256 -19.41 24.43 -30.84
CA LEU A 256 -18.69 25.43 -31.63
C LEU A 256 -17.30 25.74 -31.07
N GLY A 257 -17.14 25.63 -29.74
CA GLY A 257 -15.87 25.85 -29.04
C GLY A 257 -16.08 26.20 -27.58
N VAL A 258 -15.08 26.84 -26.96
CA VAL A 258 -15.07 27.23 -25.54
C VAL A 258 -14.84 28.73 -25.41
N VAL A 259 -15.60 29.37 -24.52
CA VAL A 259 -15.41 30.78 -24.16
C VAL A 259 -14.99 30.91 -22.70
N GLU A 260 -14.04 31.81 -22.43
CA GLU A 260 -13.69 32.18 -21.06
C GLU A 260 -14.62 33.28 -20.55
N ALA A 261 -15.20 33.07 -19.37
CA ALA A 261 -16.12 34.01 -18.72
C ALA A 261 -15.48 35.41 -18.57
N LYS A 262 -14.21 35.45 -18.15
CA LYS A 262 -13.42 36.67 -18.01
C LYS A 262 -13.33 37.46 -19.32
N HIS A 263 -13.13 36.78 -20.45
CA HIS A 263 -13.02 37.43 -21.75
C HIS A 263 -14.36 37.98 -22.23
N ALA A 264 -15.43 37.20 -22.06
CA ALA A 264 -16.79 37.62 -22.38
C ALA A 264 -17.22 38.86 -21.55
N LEU A 265 -17.03 38.80 -20.22
CA LEU A 265 -17.36 39.92 -19.33
C LEU A 265 -16.53 41.18 -19.60
N ALA A 266 -15.24 41.02 -19.92
CA ALA A 266 -14.39 42.16 -20.29
C ALA A 266 -14.88 42.85 -21.56
N THR A 267 -15.34 42.09 -22.56
CA THR A 267 -15.91 42.63 -23.80
C THR A 267 -17.16 43.48 -23.53
N VAL A 268 -18.06 42.98 -22.68
CA VAL A 268 -19.26 43.71 -22.26
C VAL A 268 -18.90 44.97 -21.46
N ALA A 269 -17.95 44.87 -20.53
CA ALA A 269 -17.52 46.01 -19.70
C ALA A 269 -16.89 47.14 -20.54
N GLN A 270 -16.31 46.82 -21.70
CA GLN A 270 -15.77 47.80 -22.65
C GLN A 270 -16.84 48.41 -23.57
N GLY A 271 -18.11 47.99 -23.46
CA GLY A 271 -19.21 48.48 -24.29
C GLY A 271 -19.26 47.89 -25.70
N HIS A 272 -18.51 46.82 -25.96
CA HIS A 272 -18.56 46.11 -27.24
C HIS A 272 -19.73 45.12 -27.27
N PRO A 273 -20.36 44.89 -28.44
CA PRO A 273 -21.38 43.86 -28.57
C PRO A 273 -20.75 42.49 -28.35
N LEU A 274 -21.38 41.68 -27.50
CA LEU A 274 -20.92 40.33 -27.19
C LEU A 274 -21.48 39.36 -28.22
N ASP A 275 -20.60 38.71 -28.99
CA ASP A 275 -20.97 37.66 -29.93
C ASP A 275 -20.31 36.36 -29.49
N PHE A 276 -21.11 35.45 -28.92
CA PHE A 276 -20.65 34.14 -28.47
C PHE A 276 -20.24 33.21 -29.62
N SER A 277 -20.48 33.57 -30.88
CA SER A 277 -20.03 32.78 -32.04
C SER A 277 -18.59 33.10 -32.48
N VAL A 278 -17.95 34.13 -31.91
CA VAL A 278 -16.64 34.64 -32.34
C VAL A 278 -15.62 34.55 -31.21
N GLY A 279 -14.36 34.30 -31.56
CA GLY A 279 -13.27 34.27 -30.57
C GLY A 279 -13.27 33.02 -29.67
N LEU A 280 -13.93 31.96 -30.11
CA LEU A 280 -13.96 30.68 -29.41
C LEU A 280 -12.61 29.98 -29.46
N HIS A 281 -12.20 29.43 -28.33
CA HIS A 281 -11.07 28.50 -28.28
C HIS A 281 -11.55 27.12 -28.74
N PRO A 282 -10.72 26.37 -29.50
CA PRO A 282 -11.07 25.02 -29.90
C PRO A 282 -11.17 24.10 -28.67
N GLY A 283 -12.23 23.30 -28.58
CA GLY A 283 -12.34 22.23 -27.61
C GLY A 283 -11.46 21.04 -28.00
N ALA A 284 -10.73 20.47 -27.04
CA ALA A 284 -10.02 19.22 -27.24
C ALA A 284 -10.98 18.05 -27.03
N PHE A 285 -10.95 17.06 -27.92
CA PHE A 285 -11.76 15.86 -27.81
C PHE A 285 -10.88 14.68 -27.42
N VAL A 286 -11.31 13.93 -26.43
CA VAL A 286 -10.58 12.79 -25.88
C VAL A 286 -11.52 11.60 -25.69
N PRO A 287 -11.07 10.37 -25.97
CA PRO A 287 -11.91 9.19 -25.74
C PRO A 287 -12.05 8.92 -24.23
N GLU A 288 -13.18 8.35 -23.81
CA GLU A 288 -13.44 8.00 -22.41
C GLU A 288 -12.44 7.01 -21.79
N THR A 289 -11.73 6.28 -22.65
CA THR A 289 -10.76 5.25 -22.28
C THR A 289 -9.40 5.79 -21.83
N LEU A 290 -9.09 7.07 -22.07
CA LEU A 290 -7.87 7.68 -21.55
C LEU A 290 -7.87 7.69 -20.02
N THR A 291 -6.67 7.70 -19.44
CA THR A 291 -6.51 7.85 -18.00
C THR A 291 -6.39 9.32 -17.60
N GLY A 292 -6.65 9.60 -16.33
CA GLY A 292 -6.47 10.94 -15.77
C GLY A 292 -5.03 11.45 -15.91
N MET A 293 -4.04 10.55 -15.80
CA MET A 293 -2.62 10.90 -15.96
C MET A 293 -2.30 11.30 -17.41
N GLU A 294 -2.77 10.53 -18.39
CA GLU A 294 -2.59 10.84 -19.82
C GLU A 294 -3.23 12.19 -20.18
N LEU A 295 -4.43 12.47 -19.66
CA LEU A 295 -5.09 13.76 -19.88
C LEU A 295 -4.34 14.92 -19.22
N LEU A 296 -3.80 14.73 -18.02
CA LEU A 296 -2.99 15.73 -17.33
C LEU A 296 -1.74 16.11 -18.15
N GLU A 297 -1.09 15.12 -18.76
CA GLU A 297 0.04 15.37 -19.68
C GLU A 297 -0.38 16.19 -20.90
N GLN A 298 -1.55 15.88 -21.50
CA GLN A 298 -2.08 16.64 -22.63
C GLN A 298 -2.43 18.09 -22.26
N PHE A 299 -3.02 18.33 -21.08
CA PHE A 299 -3.26 19.69 -20.59
C PHE A 299 -1.96 20.47 -20.41
N ARG A 300 -0.92 19.85 -19.85
CA ARG A 300 0.40 20.46 -19.69
C ARG A 300 1.09 20.78 -21.02
N ALA A 301 0.96 19.92 -22.02
CA ALA A 301 1.57 20.11 -23.33
C ALA A 301 0.88 21.21 -24.16
N SER A 302 -0.44 21.34 -24.00
CA SER A 302 -1.29 22.10 -24.93
C SER A 302 -1.86 23.39 -24.33
N ASN A 303 -1.58 23.68 -23.04
CA ASN A 303 -2.15 24.80 -22.27
C ASN A 303 -3.69 24.88 -22.36
N MET A 304 -4.33 23.73 -22.47
CA MET A 304 -5.79 23.58 -22.50
C MET A 304 -6.33 23.53 -21.07
N GLN A 305 -7.56 23.99 -20.85
CA GLN A 305 -8.21 23.97 -19.53
C GLN A 305 -9.43 23.05 -19.44
N MET A 306 -9.97 22.63 -20.58
CA MET A 306 -11.16 21.81 -20.70
C MET A 306 -11.00 20.83 -21.87
N ALA A 307 -11.41 19.58 -21.64
CA ALA A 307 -11.49 18.54 -22.65
C ALA A 307 -12.90 17.95 -22.68
N PHE A 308 -13.36 17.60 -23.87
CA PHE A 308 -14.65 16.98 -24.14
C PHE A 308 -14.44 15.47 -24.29
N VAL A 309 -15.09 14.70 -23.43
CA VAL A 309 -15.03 13.24 -23.46
C VAL A 309 -16.03 12.73 -24.47
N ILE A 310 -15.57 11.86 -25.37
CA ILE A 310 -16.39 11.27 -26.43
C ILE A 310 -16.40 9.74 -26.38
N ASP A 311 -17.52 9.17 -26.84
CA ASP A 311 -17.68 7.73 -27.05
C ASP A 311 -17.13 7.28 -28.42
N GLU A 312 -17.30 6.01 -28.77
CA GLU A 312 -16.85 5.45 -30.05
C GLU A 312 -17.68 5.94 -31.26
N TYR A 313 -18.85 6.52 -31.02
CA TYR A 313 -19.71 7.10 -32.04
C TYR A 313 -19.42 8.59 -32.27
N GLY A 314 -18.56 9.19 -31.43
CA GLY A 314 -18.16 10.59 -31.48
C GLY A 314 -19.15 11.53 -30.79
N GLU A 315 -20.07 10.99 -29.98
CA GLU A 315 -20.98 11.79 -29.16
C GLU A 315 -20.27 12.26 -27.89
N ILE A 316 -20.58 13.48 -27.44
CA ILE A 316 -20.02 14.03 -26.20
C ILE A 316 -20.74 13.41 -25.01
N GLU A 317 -20.00 12.68 -24.18
CA GLU A 317 -20.46 12.05 -22.94
C GLU A 317 -20.26 12.96 -21.71
N GLY A 318 -19.33 13.91 -21.79
CA GLY A 318 -19.05 14.82 -20.69
C GLY A 318 -17.89 15.77 -20.94
N VAL A 319 -17.49 16.48 -19.89
CA VAL A 319 -16.30 17.36 -19.90
C VAL A 319 -15.40 17.07 -18.69
N VAL A 320 -14.11 17.21 -18.88
CA VAL A 320 -13.11 17.16 -17.79
C VAL A 320 -12.31 18.46 -17.84
N THR A 321 -12.10 19.09 -16.69
CA THR A 321 -11.25 20.28 -16.57
C THR A 321 -9.92 19.95 -15.90
N LEU A 322 -8.93 20.82 -16.07
CA LEU A 322 -7.67 20.71 -15.34
C LEU A 322 -7.90 20.79 -13.82
N GLN A 323 -8.89 21.57 -13.37
CA GLN A 323 -9.23 21.68 -11.96
C GLN A 323 -9.70 20.33 -11.40
N ASP A 324 -10.57 19.61 -12.12
CA ASP A 324 -11.08 18.30 -11.68
C ASP A 324 -9.96 17.26 -11.52
N LEU A 325 -8.97 17.27 -12.43
CA LEU A 325 -7.80 16.39 -12.32
C LEU A 325 -6.91 16.75 -11.13
N LEU A 326 -6.71 18.04 -10.87
CA LEU A 326 -5.95 18.49 -9.71
C LEU A 326 -6.68 18.13 -8.41
N GLU A 327 -8.00 18.28 -8.38
CA GLU A 327 -8.84 17.88 -7.26
C GLU A 327 -8.81 16.38 -7.00
N ALA A 328 -8.78 15.55 -8.05
CA ALA A 328 -8.60 14.11 -7.92
C ALA A 328 -7.26 13.72 -7.27
N VAL A 329 -6.21 14.54 -7.43
CA VAL A 329 -4.90 14.32 -6.81
C VAL A 329 -4.85 14.87 -5.39
N ILE A 330 -5.23 16.13 -5.22
CA ILE A 330 -5.06 16.87 -3.96
C ILE A 330 -6.16 16.50 -2.94
N GLY A 331 -7.27 15.94 -3.43
CA GLY A 331 -8.52 15.79 -2.69
C GLY A 331 -9.44 16.98 -2.90
N GLU A 332 -10.71 16.78 -2.53
CA GLU A 332 -11.78 17.78 -2.63
C GLU A 332 -11.34 19.12 -2.04
N PHE A 333 -11.44 20.20 -2.82
CA PHE A 333 -11.23 21.54 -2.28
C PHE A 333 -12.29 21.79 -1.20
N THR A 334 -11.96 22.55 -0.14
CA THR A 334 -12.94 22.81 0.93
C THR A 334 -14.24 23.35 0.30
N PRO A 335 -15.33 22.57 0.33
CA PRO A 335 -16.54 22.94 -0.39
C PRO A 335 -17.10 24.20 0.29
N ARG A 336 -17.50 25.18 -0.53
CA ARG A 336 -17.97 26.47 0.00
C ARG A 336 -19.31 26.31 0.72
N ASN A 337 -20.11 25.34 0.31
CA ASN A 337 -21.37 24.95 0.92
C ASN A 337 -21.42 23.44 1.20
N ALA A 338 -22.24 23.02 2.16
CA ALA A 338 -22.43 21.60 2.47
C ALA A 338 -23.15 20.81 1.36
N GLU A 339 -23.84 21.50 0.45
CA GLU A 339 -24.57 20.89 -0.67
C GLU A 339 -23.63 20.40 -1.78
N ASP A 340 -22.47 21.05 -1.93
CA ASP A 340 -21.45 20.73 -2.93
C ASP A 340 -20.48 19.64 -2.45
N ALA A 341 -20.56 19.26 -1.17
CA ALA A 341 -19.68 18.27 -0.59
C ALA A 341 -20.06 16.85 -1.03
N TRP A 342 -19.08 16.05 -1.45
CA TRP A 342 -19.32 14.64 -1.79
C TRP A 342 -19.86 13.81 -0.63
N ALA A 343 -19.46 14.15 0.60
CA ALA A 343 -19.84 13.39 1.79
C ALA A 343 -19.94 14.29 3.03
N VAL A 344 -21.12 14.32 3.64
CA VAL A 344 -21.39 15.02 4.90
C VAL A 344 -21.79 14.02 5.97
N GLN A 345 -20.99 13.93 7.03
CA GLN A 345 -21.35 13.11 8.18
C GLN A 345 -22.38 13.82 9.05
N ARG A 346 -23.47 13.13 9.37
CA ARG A 346 -24.54 13.59 10.26
C ARG A 346 -24.22 13.28 11.72
N GLU A 347 -24.90 13.96 12.63
CA GLU A 347 -24.69 13.80 14.08
C GLU A 347 -24.96 12.37 14.59
N ASP A 348 -25.81 11.62 13.89
CA ASP A 348 -26.15 10.23 14.20
C ASP A 348 -25.12 9.21 13.66
N GLY A 349 -24.04 9.68 13.01
CA GLY A 349 -23.00 8.84 12.42
C GLY A 349 -23.31 8.36 11.00
N SER A 350 -24.52 8.62 10.47
CA SER A 350 -24.85 8.35 9.07
C SER A 350 -24.17 9.35 8.13
N TRP A 351 -24.02 8.97 6.87
CA TRP A 351 -23.42 9.81 5.84
C TRP A 351 -24.47 10.22 4.82
N LEU A 352 -24.59 11.52 4.56
CA LEU A 352 -25.25 12.03 3.37
C LEU A 352 -24.21 12.14 2.26
N LEU A 353 -24.39 11.35 1.20
CA LEU A 353 -23.46 11.21 0.10
C LEU A 353 -24.06 11.78 -1.18
N ASP A 354 -23.23 12.44 -1.97
CA ASP A 354 -23.58 12.85 -3.32
C ASP A 354 -23.66 11.63 -4.25
N GLY A 355 -24.68 11.55 -5.11
CA GLY A 355 -24.85 10.45 -6.04
C GLY A 355 -23.76 10.38 -7.12
N THR A 356 -23.04 11.49 -7.34
CA THR A 356 -21.89 11.58 -8.24
C THR A 356 -20.56 11.28 -7.54
N ILE A 357 -20.54 11.04 -6.22
CA ILE A 357 -19.30 10.67 -5.52
C ILE A 357 -18.64 9.48 -6.25
N PRO A 358 -17.36 9.60 -6.63
CA PRO A 358 -16.71 8.52 -7.33
C PRO A 358 -16.41 7.34 -6.41
N ILE A 359 -16.33 6.14 -6.98
CA ILE A 359 -16.19 4.89 -6.21
C ILE A 359 -14.95 4.86 -5.31
N PRO A 360 -13.75 5.28 -5.73
CA PRO A 360 -12.58 5.29 -4.85
C PRO A 360 -12.79 6.13 -3.58
N GLU A 361 -13.40 7.30 -3.71
CA GLU A 361 -13.71 8.23 -2.63
C GLU A 361 -14.80 7.64 -1.74
N LEU A 362 -15.85 7.05 -2.31
CA LEU A 362 -16.87 6.30 -1.55
C LEU A 362 -16.25 5.19 -0.70
N LYS A 363 -15.36 4.38 -1.29
CA LYS A 363 -14.67 3.28 -0.59
C LYS A 363 -13.86 3.79 0.59
N ASP A 364 -13.11 4.89 0.39
CA ASP A 364 -12.34 5.50 1.46
C ASP A 364 -13.24 6.04 2.59
N ARG A 365 -14.36 6.71 2.26
CA ARG A 365 -15.29 7.30 3.24
C ARG A 365 -16.01 6.25 4.08
N LEU A 366 -16.47 5.18 3.44
CA LEU A 366 -17.24 4.10 4.09
C LEU A 366 -16.35 2.92 4.53
N ALA A 367 -15.03 3.01 4.32
CA ALA A 367 -14.04 1.95 4.56
C ALA A 367 -14.40 0.60 3.91
N LEU A 368 -14.91 0.65 2.67
CA LEU A 368 -15.30 -0.53 1.90
C LEU A 368 -14.06 -1.22 1.32
N LYS A 369 -14.06 -2.56 1.34
CA LYS A 369 -12.97 -3.35 0.75
C LYS A 369 -13.14 -3.48 -0.75
N ALA A 370 -14.37 -3.74 -1.18
CA ALA A 370 -14.71 -3.94 -2.58
C ALA A 370 -16.11 -3.43 -2.87
N VAL A 371 -16.35 -3.12 -4.15
CA VAL A 371 -17.70 -2.90 -4.69
C VAL A 371 -18.03 -3.97 -5.73
N PRO A 372 -19.32 -4.26 -5.99
CA PRO A 372 -19.71 -5.30 -6.94
C PRO A 372 -19.17 -5.01 -8.33
N GLU A 373 -18.46 -5.95 -8.95
CA GLU A 373 -18.00 -5.81 -10.35
C GLU A 373 -17.04 -4.62 -10.60
N GLU A 374 -16.26 -4.25 -9.59
CA GLU A 374 -15.23 -3.20 -9.66
C GLU A 374 -14.28 -3.40 -10.86
N ASP A 375 -13.93 -4.64 -11.16
CA ASP A 375 -13.04 -5.07 -12.25
C ASP A 375 -13.63 -4.87 -13.66
N LYS A 376 -14.95 -4.72 -13.78
CA LYS A 376 -15.64 -4.62 -15.07
C LYS A 376 -15.83 -3.18 -15.54
N GLY A 377 -15.52 -2.18 -14.72
CA GLY A 377 -15.63 -0.77 -15.09
C GLY A 377 -17.03 -0.30 -15.51
N ARG A 378 -18.10 -1.00 -15.09
CA ARG A 378 -19.48 -0.74 -15.58
C ARG A 378 -20.12 0.52 -15.01
N TYR A 379 -19.54 1.09 -13.97
CA TYR A 379 -20.04 2.27 -13.30
C TYR A 379 -18.86 2.95 -12.59
N HIS A 380 -19.01 4.25 -12.37
CA HIS A 380 -17.94 5.06 -11.80
C HIS A 380 -18.36 5.88 -10.57
N THR A 381 -19.67 5.96 -10.29
CA THR A 381 -20.24 6.77 -9.20
C THR A 381 -21.19 5.97 -8.32
N LEU A 382 -21.52 6.52 -7.15
CA LEU A 382 -22.49 5.93 -6.23
C LEU A 382 -23.87 5.70 -6.86
N SER A 383 -24.35 6.61 -7.71
CA SER A 383 -25.62 6.43 -8.43
C SER A 383 -25.57 5.16 -9.29
N GLY A 384 -24.48 4.95 -10.03
CA GLY A 384 -24.30 3.75 -10.86
C GLY A 384 -24.22 2.46 -10.03
N LEU A 385 -23.51 2.50 -8.89
CA LEU A 385 -23.46 1.40 -7.93
C LEU A 385 -24.84 1.01 -7.42
N VAL A 386 -25.64 1.99 -6.96
CA VAL A 386 -26.99 1.74 -6.43
C VAL A 386 -27.92 1.19 -7.52
N MET A 387 -27.83 1.70 -8.75
CA MET A 387 -28.57 1.17 -9.90
C MET A 387 -28.19 -0.29 -10.21
N LEU A 388 -26.90 -0.62 -10.17
CA LEU A 388 -26.41 -1.98 -10.38
C LEU A 388 -26.97 -2.93 -9.30
N LEU A 389 -26.90 -2.52 -8.03
CA LEU A 389 -27.39 -3.31 -6.90
C LEU A 389 -28.90 -3.55 -6.96
N LEU A 390 -29.68 -2.55 -7.40
CA LEU A 390 -31.13 -2.65 -7.52
C LEU A 390 -31.58 -3.34 -8.82
N GLY A 391 -30.73 -3.38 -9.85
CA GLY A 391 -31.06 -3.93 -11.17
C GLY A 391 -32.14 -3.15 -11.94
N ARG A 392 -32.46 -1.91 -11.51
CA ARG A 392 -33.50 -1.05 -12.11
C ARG A 392 -33.21 0.42 -11.82
N VAL A 393 -33.95 1.32 -12.49
CA VAL A 393 -33.93 2.75 -12.13
C VAL A 393 -34.55 2.92 -10.73
N PRO A 394 -33.83 3.55 -9.78
CA PRO A 394 -34.27 3.75 -8.41
C PRO A 394 -35.39 4.80 -8.31
N ARG A 395 -36.05 4.80 -7.16
CA ARG A 395 -36.99 5.82 -6.71
C ARG A 395 -36.59 6.27 -5.31
N THR A 396 -36.96 7.48 -4.94
CA THR A 396 -36.80 7.97 -3.57
C THR A 396 -37.38 6.98 -2.55
N GLY A 397 -36.58 6.63 -1.54
CA GLY A 397 -36.89 5.63 -0.52
C GLY A 397 -36.48 4.19 -0.87
N ASP A 398 -36.07 3.91 -2.11
CA ASP A 398 -35.42 2.65 -2.44
C ASP A 398 -34.08 2.56 -1.71
N TYR A 399 -33.67 1.34 -1.34
CA TYR A 399 -32.37 1.13 -0.70
C TYR A 399 -31.71 -0.15 -1.17
N ALA A 400 -30.39 -0.15 -1.16
CA ALA A 400 -29.56 -1.32 -1.35
C ALA A 400 -28.66 -1.55 -0.13
N GLU A 401 -28.25 -2.78 0.10
CA GLU A 401 -27.32 -3.13 1.18
C GLU A 401 -26.02 -3.66 0.61
N TRP A 402 -24.89 -3.19 1.13
CA TRP A 402 -23.56 -3.64 0.73
C TRP A 402 -22.54 -3.49 1.86
N GLU A 403 -21.72 -4.52 2.09
CA GLU A 403 -20.63 -4.55 3.09
C GLU A 403 -20.96 -3.88 4.45
N GLY A 404 -22.15 -4.14 5.00
CA GLY A 404 -22.54 -3.61 6.32
C GLY A 404 -23.21 -2.24 6.29
N TRP A 405 -23.36 -1.63 5.11
CA TRP A 405 -24.03 -0.34 4.91
C TRP A 405 -25.38 -0.52 4.20
N ARG A 406 -26.35 0.29 4.60
CA ARG A 406 -27.59 0.52 3.85
C ARG A 406 -27.47 1.85 3.11
N LEU A 407 -27.61 1.81 1.80
CA LEU A 407 -27.57 2.95 0.88
C LEU A 407 -29.02 3.26 0.46
N GLU A 408 -29.63 4.27 1.08
CA GLU A 408 -31.00 4.69 0.82
C GLU A 408 -31.04 5.93 -0.07
N VAL A 409 -31.83 5.89 -1.15
CA VAL A 409 -31.99 7.00 -2.08
C VAL A 409 -32.86 8.08 -1.43
N VAL A 410 -32.27 9.25 -1.17
CA VAL A 410 -32.96 10.38 -0.52
C VAL A 410 -33.55 11.31 -1.56
N ASP A 411 -32.83 11.55 -2.66
CA ASP A 411 -33.27 12.47 -3.70
C ASP A 411 -32.88 12.00 -5.11
N MET A 412 -33.68 12.38 -6.10
CA MET A 412 -33.58 11.96 -7.50
C MET A 412 -33.69 13.16 -8.43
N ASP A 413 -32.71 13.31 -9.33
CA ASP A 413 -32.73 14.22 -10.47
C ASP A 413 -33.15 13.47 -11.74
N ASP A 414 -34.44 13.51 -12.08
CA ASP A 414 -35.06 12.75 -13.19
C ASP A 414 -34.78 11.23 -13.08
N LYS A 415 -33.70 10.76 -13.70
CA LYS A 415 -33.28 9.33 -13.70
C LYS A 415 -31.99 9.07 -12.92
N ARG A 416 -31.35 10.11 -12.39
CA ARG A 416 -30.10 10.05 -11.63
C ARG A 416 -30.39 10.19 -10.14
N ILE A 417 -29.64 9.50 -9.30
CA ILE A 417 -29.67 9.74 -7.86
C ILE A 417 -28.87 11.01 -7.56
N ASP A 418 -29.48 11.97 -6.88
CA ASP A 418 -28.80 13.18 -6.42
C ASP A 418 -28.14 12.94 -5.05
N LYS A 419 -28.90 12.44 -4.06
CA LYS A 419 -28.39 12.18 -2.71
C LYS A 419 -28.73 10.78 -2.21
N VAL A 420 -27.77 10.16 -1.53
CA VAL A 420 -27.90 8.85 -0.86
C VAL A 420 -27.56 8.98 0.62
N LEU A 421 -28.40 8.40 1.48
CA LEU A 421 -28.13 8.22 2.89
C LEU A 421 -27.48 6.86 3.13
N ALA A 422 -26.22 6.86 3.55
CA ALA A 422 -25.50 5.67 3.97
C ALA A 422 -25.57 5.51 5.50
N THR A 423 -26.15 4.41 5.97
CA THR A 423 -26.28 4.09 7.39
C THR A 423 -25.69 2.71 7.68
N LEU A 424 -24.91 2.58 8.77
CA LEU A 424 -24.43 1.28 9.23
C LEU A 424 -25.61 0.39 9.63
N LEU A 425 -25.64 -0.84 9.13
CA LEU A 425 -26.71 -1.80 9.41
C LEU A 425 -26.84 -2.13 10.90
N SER A 426 -25.74 -2.01 11.68
CA SER A 426 -25.74 -2.17 13.13
C SER A 426 -26.62 -1.14 13.85
N ASP A 427 -26.78 0.04 13.26
CA ASP A 427 -27.40 1.20 13.91
C ASP A 427 -28.89 1.34 13.53
N ILE A 428 -29.35 0.53 12.58
CA ILE A 428 -30.76 0.47 12.17
C ILE A 428 -31.57 -0.35 13.20
N PRO A 429 -32.64 0.23 13.80
CA PRO A 429 -33.50 -0.49 14.74
C PRO A 429 -34.13 -1.74 14.10
N GLN A 430 -34.07 -2.89 14.79
CA GLN A 430 -34.51 -4.22 14.30
C GLN A 430 -35.95 -4.28 13.74
N LYS A 431 -36.82 -3.30 14.03
CA LYS A 431 -38.22 -3.28 13.60
C LYS A 431 -38.42 -3.08 12.09
N ASN A 432 -37.40 -2.61 11.36
CA ASN A 432 -37.45 -2.37 9.91
C ASN A 432 -36.74 -3.44 9.05
N ARG A 433 -36.23 -4.54 9.64
CA ARG A 433 -35.50 -5.58 8.89
C ARG A 433 -36.39 -6.62 8.18
N ASN A 434 -37.70 -6.66 8.46
CA ASN A 434 -38.60 -7.75 8.04
C ASN A 434 -39.73 -7.33 7.08
N ILE A 435 -39.46 -6.63 5.98
CA ILE A 435 -40.50 -6.37 4.96
C ILE A 435 -40.18 -6.93 3.55
N SER A 436 -38.97 -7.44 3.26
CA SER A 436 -38.63 -7.83 1.88
C SER A 436 -38.52 -9.34 1.57
N ASP A 437 -38.89 -10.25 2.47
CA ASP A 437 -39.04 -11.67 2.10
C ASP A 437 -40.50 -11.96 1.73
N SER A 438 -40.88 -11.59 0.51
CA SER A 438 -42.07 -12.13 -0.15
C SER A 438 -41.71 -12.44 -1.60
N PRO A 439 -41.57 -13.72 -1.98
CA PRO A 439 -41.32 -14.07 -3.36
C PRO A 439 -42.59 -13.81 -4.18
N VAL A 440 -42.51 -12.87 -5.12
CA VAL A 440 -43.52 -12.72 -6.17
C VAL A 440 -43.40 -13.94 -7.07
N SER A 441 -44.52 -14.64 -7.19
CA SER A 441 -44.72 -15.83 -8.04
C SER A 441 -44.72 -15.51 -9.52
#